data_AF-A0A1F9AQX7-F1
#
_entry.id   AF-A0A1F9AQX7-F1
#
_cell.length_a   1.000
_cell.length_b   1.000
_cell.length_c   1.000
_cell.angle_alpha   90.00
_cell.angle_beta   90.00
_cell.angle_gamma   90.00
#
_symmetry.space_group_name_H-M   'P 1'
#
loop_
_entity.id
_entity.type
_entity.pdbx_description
1 polymer ?
#
loop_
_entity_poly.entity_id
_entity_poly.type
_entity_poly.pdbx_seq_one_letter_code
_entity_poly.pdbx_strand_id
1 'polypeptide(L)'
;MNLFKKWLLVSMVIGLLVFAYALAQEAGGGAAAEPSTPSYGPGTVPTIPGTNVPVPAGEGAAPPPEAGSDAAGPGEEGAGGDAPGTYVERRKDQLVFESSCLKCHPKEKILKRRTEAQWKEIVLKKHLMLGRIFSSDAAPVLRYLNGNYGIKPQPAAPVSAAQPQPPAPMAQPGATSAPPPAPTPEPPPKLDQ
;
A
#
# COMPACT_ATOMS: atom_id res chain seq x y z
N MET A 1 -8.36 -42.09 10.22
CA MET A 1 -9.12 -40.87 10.59
C MET A 1 -8.98 -39.86 9.46
N ASN A 2 -10.05 -39.61 8.72
CA ASN A 2 -10.00 -39.03 7.37
C ASN A 2 -9.52 -37.57 7.34
N LEU A 3 -8.73 -37.22 6.33
CA LEU A 3 -8.16 -35.88 6.10
C LEU A 3 -9.24 -34.77 6.16
N PHE A 4 -10.45 -35.07 5.70
CA PHE A 4 -11.62 -34.20 5.73
C PHE A 4 -12.03 -33.78 7.16
N LYS A 5 -11.94 -34.69 8.14
CA LYS A 5 -12.26 -34.39 9.54
C LYS A 5 -11.24 -33.43 10.15
N LYS A 6 -9.96 -33.55 9.79
CA LYS A 6 -8.90 -32.62 10.23
C LYS A 6 -9.10 -31.24 9.61
N TRP A 7 -9.43 -31.19 8.32
CA TRP A 7 -9.69 -29.94 7.61
C TRP A 7 -10.90 -29.19 8.20
N LEU A 8 -12.01 -29.89 8.46
CA LEU A 8 -13.20 -29.30 9.11
C LEU A 8 -12.88 -28.74 10.51
N LEU A 9 -12.09 -29.47 11.30
CA LEU A 9 -11.73 -29.05 12.66
C LEU A 9 -10.85 -27.80 12.64
N VAL A 10 -9.91 -27.70 11.71
CA VAL A 10 -9.08 -26.50 11.51
C VAL A 10 -9.94 -25.32 11.05
N SER A 11 -10.82 -25.50 10.07
CA SER A 11 -11.73 -24.43 9.61
C SER A 11 -12.65 -23.93 10.71
N MET A 12 -13.16 -24.83 11.57
CA MET A 12 -14.02 -24.46 12.70
C MET A 12 -13.25 -23.64 13.75
N VAL A 13 -12.02 -24.04 14.09
CA VAL A 13 -11.17 -23.29 15.04
C VAL A 13 -10.82 -21.91 14.51
N ILE A 14 -10.47 -21.79 13.22
CA ILE A 14 -10.18 -20.50 12.59
C ILE A 14 -11.42 -19.59 12.62
N GLY A 15 -12.60 -20.12 12.28
CA GLY A 15 -13.85 -19.36 12.34
C GLY A 15 -14.16 -18.85 13.76
N LEU A 16 -13.93 -19.68 14.78
CA LEU A 16 -14.17 -19.33 16.18
C LEU A 16 -13.19 -18.24 16.67
N LEU A 17 -11.93 -18.29 16.25
CA LEU A 17 -10.94 -17.24 16.55
C LEU A 17 -11.27 -15.91 15.88
N VAL A 18 -11.69 -15.92 14.62
CA VAL A 18 -12.12 -14.69 13.91
C VAL A 18 -13.35 -14.09 14.57
N PHE A 19 -14.32 -14.92 14.96
CA PHE A 19 -15.53 -14.47 15.64
C PHE A 19 -15.23 -13.87 17.03
N ALA A 20 -14.38 -14.53 17.82
CA ALA A 20 -13.94 -14.00 19.11
C ALA A 20 -13.17 -12.67 18.98
N TYR A 21 -12.32 -12.55 17.95
CA TYR A 21 -11.62 -11.30 17.65
C TYR A 21 -12.58 -10.16 17.27
N ALA A 22 -13.61 -10.45 16.47
CA ALA A 22 -14.63 -9.47 16.13
C ALA A 22 -15.42 -9.01 17.36
N LEU A 23 -15.83 -9.93 18.25
CA LEU A 23 -16.48 -9.57 19.51
C LEU A 23 -15.58 -8.73 20.43
N ALA A 24 -14.27 -9.01 20.45
CA ALA A 24 -13.32 -8.21 21.23
C ALA A 24 -13.19 -6.77 20.71
N GLN A 25 -13.28 -6.56 19.39
CA GLN A 25 -13.27 -5.21 18.80
C GLN A 25 -14.52 -4.41 19.20
N GLU A 26 -15.69 -5.04 19.27
CA GLU A 26 -16.91 -4.35 19.71
C GLU A 26 -16.90 -4.04 21.22
N ALA A 27 -16.31 -4.92 22.03
CA ALA A 27 -16.18 -4.69 23.48
C ALA A 27 -15.09 -3.64 23.84
N GLY A 28 -14.08 -3.45 22.98
CA GLY A 28 -12.95 -2.54 23.21
C GLY A 28 -13.14 -1.11 22.67
N GLY A 29 -14.25 -0.82 21.99
CA GLY A 29 -14.53 0.50 21.40
C GLY A 29 -15.12 1.54 22.36
N GLY A 30 -15.32 1.19 23.63
CA GLY A 30 -15.90 2.08 24.65
C GLY A 30 -14.83 2.81 25.46
N ALA A 31 -14.85 4.15 25.39
CA ALA A 31 -14.01 5.10 26.12
C ALA A 31 -12.56 5.19 25.64
N ALA A 32 -12.38 5.84 24.49
CA ALA A 32 -11.25 6.74 24.35
C ALA A 32 -11.31 7.74 25.52
N ALA A 33 -10.57 7.47 26.58
CA ALA A 33 -10.18 8.48 27.55
C ALA A 33 -9.59 9.62 26.74
N GLU A 34 -10.24 10.78 26.79
CA GLU A 34 -9.70 12.01 26.23
C GLU A 34 -8.25 12.13 26.72
N PRO A 35 -7.25 12.23 25.82
CA PRO A 35 -5.91 12.49 26.26
C PRO A 35 -5.94 13.88 26.92
N SER A 36 -5.86 13.90 28.25
CA SER A 36 -5.68 15.12 29.03
C SER A 36 -4.58 15.92 28.35
N THR A 37 -4.96 17.00 27.67
CA THR A 37 -4.01 17.94 27.10
C THR A 37 -3.10 18.39 28.24
N PRO A 38 -1.77 18.18 28.15
CA PRO A 38 -0.88 18.76 29.14
C PRO A 38 -1.04 20.28 29.03
N SER A 39 -1.65 20.87 30.05
CA SER A 39 -1.72 22.31 30.23
C SER A 39 -0.29 22.82 30.37
N TYR A 40 0.30 23.26 29.26
CA TYR A 40 1.53 24.02 29.25
C TYR A 40 1.24 25.35 29.97
N GLY A 41 1.56 25.39 31.26
CA GLY A 41 1.72 26.65 31.97
C GLY A 41 2.81 27.49 31.29
N PRO A 42 2.73 28.83 31.36
CA PRO A 42 3.79 29.69 30.84
C PRO A 42 5.12 29.36 31.53
N GLY A 43 6.01 28.71 30.77
CA GLY A 43 7.29 28.26 31.25
C GLY A 43 8.18 29.44 31.64
N THR A 44 8.61 29.47 32.89
CA THR A 44 9.83 30.13 33.31
C THR A 44 11.00 29.46 32.60
N VAL A 45 11.68 30.18 31.72
CA VAL A 45 12.92 29.77 31.08
C VAL A 45 13.98 29.52 32.16
N PRO A 46 14.52 28.30 32.32
CA PRO A 46 15.68 28.10 33.18
C PRO A 46 16.87 28.83 32.54
N THR A 47 17.31 29.90 33.19
CA THR A 47 18.60 30.53 32.90
C THR A 47 19.68 29.54 33.29
N ILE A 48 20.41 29.01 32.30
CA ILE A 48 21.60 28.18 32.53
C ILE A 48 22.77 29.14 32.83
N PRO A 49 23.35 29.13 34.05
CA PRO A 49 24.54 29.92 34.33
C PRO A 49 25.78 29.18 33.80
N GLY A 50 26.53 29.87 32.93
CA GLY A 50 27.97 29.69 32.82
C GLY A 50 28.43 28.53 31.92
N THR A 51 28.55 28.81 30.62
CA THR A 51 29.69 28.28 29.85
C THR A 51 30.04 29.30 28.78
N ASN A 52 30.92 30.24 29.15
CA ASN A 52 31.49 31.20 28.24
C ASN A 52 32.60 30.48 27.47
N VAL A 53 32.23 29.81 26.38
CA VAL A 53 33.21 29.25 25.44
C VAL A 53 33.57 30.36 24.45
N PRO A 54 34.83 30.82 24.40
CA PRO A 54 35.25 31.77 23.39
C PRO A 54 35.16 31.13 22.01
N VAL A 55 34.28 31.68 21.17
CA VAL A 55 34.19 31.36 19.74
C VAL A 55 35.40 31.99 19.04
N PRO A 56 36.27 31.22 18.37
CA PRO A 56 37.31 31.82 17.54
C PRO A 56 36.66 32.49 16.34
N ALA A 57 36.99 33.78 16.15
CA ALA A 57 36.70 34.52 14.93
C ALA A 57 37.47 33.86 13.78
N GLY A 58 36.78 33.02 13.01
CA GLY A 58 37.28 32.40 11.80
C GLY A 58 36.54 32.95 10.60
N GLU A 59 37.29 33.62 9.73
CA GLU A 59 36.92 34.15 8.43
C GLU A 59 36.11 33.17 7.55
N GLY A 60 35.10 33.71 6.86
CA GLY A 60 34.73 33.25 5.52
C GLY A 60 33.86 32.00 5.42
N ALA A 61 32.74 31.92 6.14
CA ALA A 61 31.66 31.00 5.76
C ALA A 61 30.72 31.71 4.77
N ALA A 62 30.67 31.18 3.55
CA ALA A 62 29.71 31.57 2.51
C ALA A 62 28.28 31.63 3.06
N PRO A 63 27.42 32.52 2.52
CA PRO A 63 26.03 32.61 2.95
C PRO A 63 25.35 31.23 2.79
N PRO A 64 24.47 30.83 3.72
CA PRO A 64 23.65 29.64 3.53
C PRO A 64 22.87 29.80 2.23
N PRO A 65 22.74 28.74 1.39
CA PRO A 65 21.84 28.81 0.26
C PRO A 65 20.45 29.10 0.82
N GLU A 66 19.89 30.22 0.40
CA GLU A 66 18.55 30.63 0.76
C GLU A 66 17.62 29.45 0.49
N ALA A 67 16.81 29.10 1.49
CA ALA A 67 15.72 28.18 1.34
C ALA A 67 14.75 28.78 0.31
N GLY A 68 15.02 28.47 -0.96
CA GLY A 68 14.21 28.80 -2.11
C GLY A 68 12.85 28.15 -1.92
N SER A 69 11.96 28.91 -1.30
CA SER A 69 10.55 28.64 -1.12
C SER A 69 9.81 28.90 -2.43
N ASP A 70 10.29 28.35 -3.55
CA ASP A 70 9.67 28.54 -4.87
C ASP A 70 9.93 27.32 -5.77
N ALA A 71 9.48 26.15 -5.31
CA ALA A 71 9.15 25.06 -6.22
C ALA A 71 7.63 24.96 -6.30
N ALA A 72 7.05 25.91 -7.06
CA ALA A 72 5.77 25.71 -7.70
C ALA A 72 5.88 24.44 -8.56
N GLY A 73 5.46 23.32 -7.99
CA GLY A 73 5.30 22.07 -8.74
C GLY A 73 4.24 22.27 -9.82
N PRO A 74 4.47 21.77 -11.05
CA PRO A 74 3.55 21.97 -12.16
C PRO A 74 2.24 21.21 -11.92
N GLY A 75 1.15 21.96 -11.85
CA GLY A 75 -0.20 21.58 -12.31
C GLY A 75 -0.77 20.28 -11.77
N GLU A 76 -1.18 20.26 -10.50
CA GLU A 76 -2.14 19.27 -9.99
C GLU A 76 -3.59 19.77 -10.18
N GLU A 77 -3.99 20.03 -11.43
CA GLU A 77 -5.42 20.11 -11.79
C GLU A 77 -6.00 18.69 -11.92
N GLY A 78 -5.98 17.97 -10.81
CA GLY A 78 -6.64 16.69 -10.64
C GLY A 78 -7.87 16.88 -9.76
N ALA A 79 -8.96 17.39 -10.35
CA ALA A 79 -10.27 17.43 -9.73
C ALA A 79 -10.67 16.04 -9.21
N GLY A 80 -10.68 15.89 -7.91
CA GLY A 80 -10.98 14.63 -7.23
C GLY A 80 -10.90 14.83 -5.73
N GLY A 81 -11.81 15.67 -5.22
CA GLY A 81 -12.00 15.85 -3.79
C GLY A 81 -12.50 14.58 -3.16
N ASP A 82 -11.62 13.88 -2.44
CA ASP A 82 -11.97 12.79 -1.54
C ASP A 82 -11.08 12.91 -0.30
N ALA A 83 -11.69 13.40 0.78
CA ALA A 83 -11.26 13.52 2.18
C ALA A 83 -9.80 13.96 2.49
N PRO A 84 -9.61 15.07 3.23
CA PRO A 84 -8.30 15.52 3.68
C PRO A 84 -7.76 14.59 4.76
N GLY A 85 -6.95 13.62 4.37
CA GLY A 85 -5.77 13.33 5.18
C GLY A 85 -5.01 14.65 5.33
N THR A 86 -4.77 15.09 6.57
CA THR A 86 -4.05 16.35 6.81
C THR A 86 -2.75 16.32 6.00
N TYR A 87 -2.33 17.47 5.45
CA TYR A 87 -1.08 17.58 4.69
C TYR A 87 0.10 16.89 5.41
N VAL A 88 0.11 16.99 6.73
CA VAL A 88 1.06 16.32 7.63
C VAL A 88 1.05 14.79 7.45
N GLU A 89 -0.12 14.17 7.38
CA GLU A 89 -0.27 12.73 7.21
C GLU A 89 0.20 12.27 5.82
N ARG A 90 -0.14 13.03 4.77
CA ARG A 90 0.35 12.74 3.41
C ARG A 90 1.88 12.79 3.35
N ARG A 91 2.50 13.75 4.03
CA ARG A 91 3.96 13.87 4.11
C ARG A 91 4.58 12.72 4.90
N LYS A 92 3.94 12.24 5.97
CA LYS A 92 4.42 11.04 6.69
C LYS A 92 4.39 9.80 5.81
N ASP A 93 3.28 9.56 5.11
CA ASP A 93 3.16 8.41 4.20
C ASP A 93 4.25 8.45 3.11
N GLN A 94 4.56 9.63 2.58
CA GLN A 94 5.66 9.85 1.63
C GLN A 94 7.02 9.50 2.25
N LEU A 95 7.32 9.97 3.47
CA LEU A 95 8.59 9.68 4.15
C LEU A 95 8.77 8.18 4.41
N VAL A 96 7.70 7.48 4.80
CA VAL A 96 7.74 6.01 4.95
C VAL A 96 8.03 5.35 3.60
N PHE A 97 7.39 5.80 2.52
CA PHE A 97 7.69 5.32 1.17
C PHE A 97 9.16 5.54 0.76
N GLU A 98 9.68 6.76 0.92
CA GLU A 98 11.05 7.10 0.54
C GLU A 98 12.06 6.29 1.34
N SER A 99 11.86 6.20 2.65
CA SER A 99 12.76 5.50 3.56
C SER A 99 12.71 3.98 3.45
N SER A 100 11.59 3.38 3.03
CA SER A 100 11.45 1.92 2.92
C SER A 100 11.68 1.41 1.49
N CYS A 101 11.21 2.12 0.47
CA CYS A 101 11.23 1.63 -0.91
C CYS A 101 12.45 2.13 -1.70
N LEU A 102 12.84 3.40 -1.55
CA LEU A 102 13.89 3.99 -2.40
C LEU A 102 15.32 3.56 -2.01
N LYS A 103 15.51 2.99 -0.81
CA LYS A 103 16.80 2.41 -0.41
C LYS A 103 17.25 1.25 -1.28
N CYS A 104 16.29 0.51 -1.85
CA CYS A 104 16.55 -0.75 -2.57
C CYS A 104 16.13 -0.70 -4.04
N HIS A 105 15.32 0.28 -4.42
CA HIS A 105 14.74 0.37 -5.74
C HIS A 105 14.84 1.80 -6.26
N PRO A 106 15.31 2.00 -7.50
CA PRO A 106 15.29 3.31 -8.11
C PRO A 106 13.84 3.76 -8.31
N LYS A 107 13.59 5.06 -8.17
CA LYS A 107 12.24 5.64 -8.16
C LYS A 107 11.47 5.19 -9.41
N GLU A 108 12.10 5.29 -10.58
CA GLU A 108 11.53 4.99 -11.91
C GLU A 108 10.96 3.57 -12.01
N LYS A 109 11.54 2.61 -11.28
CA LYS A 109 11.06 1.22 -11.28
C LYS A 109 9.76 1.06 -10.49
N ILE A 110 9.54 1.92 -9.50
CA ILE A 110 8.35 1.92 -8.63
C ILE A 110 7.23 2.77 -9.21
N LEU A 111 7.50 3.81 -10.02
CA LEU A 111 6.45 4.72 -10.53
C LEU A 111 5.50 4.13 -11.58
N LYS A 112 5.58 2.82 -11.88
CA LYS A 112 4.64 2.18 -12.80
C LYS A 112 3.24 2.18 -12.19
N ARG A 113 2.28 2.81 -12.87
CA ARG A 113 0.88 2.85 -12.44
C ARG A 113 0.29 1.44 -12.34
N ARG A 114 -0.46 1.17 -11.28
CA ARG A 114 -1.06 -0.13 -10.96
C ARG A 114 -2.38 0.06 -10.23
N THR A 115 -3.21 -0.99 -10.20
CA THR A 115 -4.42 -0.99 -9.37
C THR A 115 -4.06 -1.16 -7.89
N GLU A 116 -4.98 -0.81 -7.00
CA GLU A 116 -4.79 -1.01 -5.56
C GLU A 116 -4.51 -2.48 -5.19
N ALA A 117 -5.21 -3.42 -5.83
CA ALA A 117 -4.99 -4.85 -5.61
C ALA A 117 -3.56 -5.27 -5.99
N GLN A 118 -3.06 -4.78 -7.12
CA GLN A 118 -1.68 -5.04 -7.56
C GLN A 118 -0.66 -4.42 -6.60
N TRP A 119 -0.93 -3.22 -6.08
CA TRP A 119 -0.07 -2.61 -5.06
C TRP A 119 -0.04 -3.41 -3.78
N LYS A 120 -1.21 -3.82 -3.27
CA LYS A 120 -1.33 -4.69 -2.09
C LYS A 120 -0.54 -5.98 -2.27
N GLU A 121 -0.68 -6.64 -3.41
CA GLU A 121 0.06 -7.87 -3.70
C GLU A 121 1.57 -7.62 -3.67
N ILE A 122 2.07 -6.58 -4.35
CA ILE A 122 3.52 -6.28 -4.40
C ILE A 122 4.06 -5.95 -3.01
N VAL A 123 3.40 -5.06 -2.27
CA VAL A 123 3.84 -4.63 -0.94
C VAL A 123 3.80 -5.80 0.03
N LEU A 124 2.69 -6.56 0.08
CA LEU A 124 2.56 -7.72 0.96
C LEU A 124 3.53 -8.85 0.59
N LYS A 125 3.70 -9.15 -0.70
CA LYS A 125 4.67 -10.17 -1.15
C LYS A 125 6.10 -9.76 -0.78
N LYS A 126 6.46 -8.49 -0.92
CA LYS A 126 7.81 -8.00 -0.57
C LYS A 126 8.01 -7.91 0.95
N HIS A 127 6.97 -7.53 1.69
CA HIS A 127 6.92 -7.57 3.14
C HIS A 127 7.19 -8.98 3.67
N LEU A 128 6.37 -9.94 3.25
CA LEU A 128 6.39 -11.32 3.73
C LEU A 128 7.65 -12.09 3.30
N MET A 129 8.12 -11.88 2.06
CA MET A 129 9.20 -12.70 1.51
C MET A 129 10.60 -12.16 1.82
N LEU A 130 10.75 -10.84 2.01
CA LEU A 130 12.07 -10.22 2.14
C LEU A 130 12.28 -9.47 3.45
N GLY A 131 11.24 -9.28 4.28
CA GLY A 131 11.34 -8.57 5.56
C GLY A 131 11.87 -7.14 5.43
N ARG A 132 11.70 -6.51 4.25
CA ARG A 132 12.29 -5.18 3.95
C ARG A 132 11.37 -4.01 4.29
N ILE A 133 10.10 -4.30 4.53
CA ILE A 133 9.10 -3.33 4.99
C ILE A 133 8.64 -3.88 6.34
N PHE A 134 8.33 -3.01 7.31
CA PHE A 134 7.72 -3.43 8.56
C PHE A 134 6.19 -3.47 8.41
N SER A 135 5.50 -4.31 9.20
CA SER A 135 4.04 -4.43 9.11
C SER A 135 3.34 -3.09 9.38
N SER A 136 3.93 -2.24 10.23
CA SER A 136 3.49 -0.87 10.51
C SER A 136 3.54 0.05 9.29
N ASP A 137 4.47 -0.20 8.37
CA ASP A 137 4.80 0.70 7.27
C ASP A 137 4.02 0.35 6.00
N ALA A 138 3.47 -0.87 5.93
CA ALA A 138 2.76 -1.35 4.75
C ALA A 138 1.54 -0.49 4.39
N ALA A 139 0.74 -0.07 5.39
CA ALA A 139 -0.44 0.75 5.17
C ALA A 139 -0.10 2.18 4.69
N PRO A 140 0.82 2.93 5.34
CA PRO A 140 1.32 4.21 4.84
C PRO A 140 1.84 4.14 3.40
N VAL A 141 2.67 3.12 3.10
CA VAL A 141 3.22 2.91 1.75
C VAL A 141 2.11 2.67 0.73
N LEU A 142 1.12 1.83 1.04
CA LEU A 142 0.00 1.57 0.15
C LEU A 142 -0.85 2.81 -0.09
N ARG A 143 -1.11 3.62 0.95
CA ARG A 143 -1.87 4.86 0.81
C ARG A 143 -1.15 5.87 -0.08
N TYR A 144 0.16 6.04 0.09
CA TYR A 144 0.96 6.88 -0.80
C TYR A 144 0.97 6.37 -2.24
N LEU A 145 1.19 5.07 -2.45
CA LEU A 145 1.24 4.48 -3.79
C LEU A 145 -0.10 4.58 -4.52
N ASN A 146 -1.22 4.35 -3.83
CA ASN A 146 -2.55 4.48 -4.43
C ASN A 146 -2.92 5.93 -4.73
N GLY A 147 -2.60 6.87 -3.83
CA GLY A 147 -2.90 8.29 -4.02
C GLY A 147 -2.15 8.92 -5.20
N ASN A 148 -0.90 8.50 -5.44
CA ASN A 148 -0.03 9.11 -6.45
C ASN A 148 0.09 8.29 -7.74
N TYR A 149 0.03 6.95 -7.66
CA TYR A 149 0.29 6.02 -8.76
C TYR A 149 -0.82 4.98 -8.96
N GLY A 150 -1.93 5.11 -8.25
CA GLY A 150 -3.10 4.25 -8.41
C GLY A 150 -3.80 4.51 -9.73
N ILE A 151 -4.09 3.44 -10.47
CA ILE A 151 -5.07 3.47 -11.55
C ILE A 151 -6.43 3.36 -10.87
N LYS A 152 -7.20 4.45 -10.84
CA LYS A 152 -8.61 4.38 -10.46
C LYS A 152 -9.26 3.38 -11.43
N PRO A 153 -9.93 2.31 -10.94
CA PRO A 153 -10.68 1.43 -11.82
C PRO A 153 -11.56 2.32 -12.69
N GLN A 154 -11.29 2.33 -14.00
CA GLN A 154 -12.17 3.03 -14.91
C GLN A 154 -13.53 2.39 -14.67
N PRO A 155 -14.56 3.15 -14.24
CA PRO A 155 -15.89 2.60 -14.07
C PRO A 155 -16.16 1.82 -15.35
N ALA A 156 -16.43 0.51 -15.22
CA ALA A 156 -16.65 -0.34 -16.38
C ALA A 156 -17.60 0.44 -17.28
N ALA A 157 -17.14 0.79 -18.49
CA ALA A 157 -17.92 1.61 -19.39
C ALA A 157 -19.34 1.04 -19.35
N PRO A 158 -20.37 1.85 -19.06
CA PRO A 158 -21.72 1.35 -18.87
C PRO A 158 -21.96 0.43 -20.04
N VAL A 159 -22.11 -0.86 -19.75
CA VAL A 159 -22.18 -1.92 -20.76
C VAL A 159 -23.21 -1.42 -21.73
N SER A 160 -22.74 -0.91 -22.88
CA SER A 160 -23.55 -0.10 -23.78
C SER A 160 -24.75 -0.96 -24.06
N ALA A 161 -25.91 -0.53 -23.54
CA ALA A 161 -27.11 -1.34 -23.39
C ALA A 161 -27.21 -2.22 -24.63
N ALA A 162 -27.04 -3.52 -24.43
CA ALA A 162 -26.86 -4.48 -25.51
C ALA A 162 -27.86 -4.12 -26.61
N GLN A 163 -27.36 -3.64 -27.76
CA GLN A 163 -28.20 -3.58 -28.94
C GLN A 163 -28.82 -4.97 -29.06
N PRO A 164 -30.16 -5.08 -29.15
CA PRO A 164 -30.84 -6.36 -29.21
C PRO A 164 -30.10 -7.22 -30.22
N GLN A 165 -29.46 -8.29 -29.74
CA GLN A 165 -28.79 -9.19 -30.66
C GLN A 165 -29.88 -9.70 -31.60
N PRO A 166 -29.70 -9.59 -32.93
CA PRO A 166 -30.65 -10.17 -33.86
C PRO A 166 -30.86 -11.65 -33.47
N PRO A 167 -32.10 -12.16 -33.57
CA PRO A 167 -32.43 -13.49 -33.12
C PRO A 167 -31.42 -14.49 -33.71
N ALA A 168 -30.82 -15.28 -32.83
CA ALA A 168 -29.81 -16.25 -33.21
C ALA A 168 -30.32 -17.12 -34.38
N PRO A 169 -29.55 -17.28 -35.47
CA PRO A 169 -29.87 -18.30 -36.45
C PRO A 169 -29.92 -19.65 -35.74
N MET A 170 -31.02 -20.37 -35.92
CA MET A 170 -31.27 -21.67 -35.29
C MET A 170 -30.04 -22.58 -35.42
N ALA A 171 -29.47 -22.97 -34.28
CA ALA A 171 -28.32 -23.84 -34.21
C ALA A 171 -28.62 -25.17 -34.90
N GLN A 172 -27.82 -25.53 -35.90
CA GLN A 172 -27.85 -26.86 -36.49
C GLN A 172 -27.28 -27.87 -35.48
N PRO A 173 -28.01 -28.95 -35.13
CA PRO A 173 -27.49 -30.04 -34.33
C PRO A 173 -26.60 -30.93 -35.21
N GLY A 174 -25.27 -30.87 -35.04
CA GLY A 174 -24.39 -31.81 -35.75
C GLY A 174 -22.93 -31.43 -35.89
N ALA A 175 -22.24 -31.02 -34.82
CA ALA A 175 -20.79 -30.96 -34.82
C ALA A 175 -20.24 -31.77 -33.64
N THR A 176 -20.09 -33.06 -33.87
CA THR A 176 -19.30 -33.97 -33.02
C THR A 176 -17.88 -33.42 -32.94
N SER A 177 -17.54 -32.83 -31.79
CA SER A 177 -16.17 -32.41 -31.49
C SER A 177 -15.26 -33.63 -31.49
N ALA A 178 -14.26 -33.62 -32.37
CA ALA A 178 -13.19 -34.60 -32.38
C ALA A 178 -12.44 -34.55 -31.02
N PRO A 179 -12.01 -35.70 -30.49
CA PRO A 179 -11.23 -35.74 -29.26
C PRO A 179 -9.90 -34.99 -29.45
N PRO A 180 -9.41 -34.30 -28.40
CA PRO A 180 -8.13 -33.61 -28.47
C PRO A 180 -6.99 -34.60 -28.74
N PRO A 181 -5.96 -34.21 -29.52
CA PRO A 181 -4.81 -35.06 -29.77
C PRO A 181 -4.08 -35.38 -28.47
N ALA A 182 -3.58 -36.62 -28.37
CA ALA A 182 -2.84 -37.09 -27.21
C ALA A 182 -1.61 -36.21 -26.92
N PRO A 183 -1.27 -36.00 -25.63
CA PRO A 183 -0.08 -35.22 -25.26
C PRO A 183 1.18 -35.92 -25.77
N THR A 184 2.04 -35.16 -26.45
CA THR A 184 3.35 -35.61 -26.91
C THR A 184 4.24 -35.94 -25.71
N PRO A 185 4.95 -37.08 -25.68
CA PRO A 185 5.85 -37.43 -24.58
C PRO A 185 7.01 -36.43 -24.49
N GLU A 186 7.23 -35.92 -23.28
CA GLU A 186 8.33 -35.00 -22.94
C GLU A 186 9.68 -35.73 -23.04
N PRO A 187 10.71 -35.14 -23.68
CA PRO A 187 12.02 -35.76 -23.77
C PRO A 187 12.71 -35.81 -22.39
N PRO A 188 13.47 -36.88 -22.08
CA PRO A 188 14.14 -37.02 -20.80
C PRO A 188 15.18 -35.92 -20.59
N PRO A 189 15.40 -35.48 -19.34
CA PRO A 189 16.39 -34.47 -19.00
C PRO A 189 17.79 -34.98 -19.37
N LYS A 190 18.55 -34.15 -20.08
CA LYS A 190 19.96 -34.44 -20.38
C LYS A 190 20.74 -34.39 -19.07
N LEU A 191 21.42 -35.48 -18.76
CA LEU A 191 22.38 -35.58 -17.67
C LEU A 191 23.69 -34.96 -18.17
N ASP A 192 23.98 -33.73 -17.76
CA ASP A 192 25.29 -33.12 -17.99
C ASP A 192 26.35 -33.90 -17.18
N GLN A 193 27.35 -34.41 -17.89
CA GLN A 193 28.53 -35.10 -17.34
C GLN A 193 29.66 -34.12 -17.06
#